data_AF-A0A3D1BPA3-F1
#
_entry.id   AF-A0A3D1BPA3-F1
#
_cell.length_a   1.000
_cell.length_b   1.000
_cell.length_c   1.000
_cell.angle_alpha   90.00
_cell.angle_beta   90.00
_cell.angle_gamma   90.00
#
_symmetry.space_group_name_H-M   'P 1'
#
loop_
_entity.id
_entity.type
_entity.pdbx_description
1 polymer ?
#
loop_
_entity_poly.entity_id
_entity_poly.type
_entity_poly.pdbx_seq_one_letter_code
_entity_poly.pdbx_strand_id
1 'polypeptide(L)'
;METAATYLDYMDTNKLIKKHNRIIELIAGKQVRQSINLIKDLVEVSKKGEYSQQLENIENTYKNMVKYTIEGVHDPERHKVLIRMFQSLLELADRVKQEILARYSGWHTYWLKENILREQNLAGKSIIEKVDDLVFKEELDEWLSQAGTVSLDPESDYTRKHRSLVNNIFNHLWLTDNYGEAETELISLVMKKDKFEWHEQSIFVSAITLSALRFWGSEKIHVLASLYRGNTEQVSERAMAGLLLVLYYYDNRIKVYPEIEKLMGELVVDSSFIEHLKITILQIIRSGETEKISKKLHDEILPRVAELRPKIEDKLDLDNLLPEDITEGKNPDWSDMFKESEDLYKTMEEFSKLQMEGADVYMSAFANLKNFDFFRTISNWFMPFYPDHEAIDVLFRDEVLGQGTNELAEALYKTPFICNSDKFSLVLNLQHLPSSQKEMMLKVFSMELEGLEQMKDNEIDLDPTKGFKTNVTQYLQDLYRFFKLSPNKKEFDDVFRSTLGFNRTNLFSMVLKDSDSISTFADYYFGKDFYNEALYLYNEMIENNL
;
A
#
# COMPACT_ATOMS: atom_id res chain seq x y z
N MET A 1 27.82 -22.10 -27.94
CA MET A 1 26.64 -21.40 -28.50
C MET A 1 25.42 -21.56 -27.61
N GLU A 2 25.16 -22.72 -27.01
CA GLU A 2 24.08 -22.90 -26.00
C GLU A 2 24.21 -21.97 -24.79
N THR A 3 25.43 -21.75 -24.27
CA THR A 3 25.69 -20.85 -23.13
C THR A 3 25.33 -19.40 -23.42
N ALA A 4 25.68 -18.87 -24.60
CA ALA A 4 25.37 -17.48 -24.96
C ALA A 4 23.86 -17.22 -25.14
N ALA A 5 23.12 -18.23 -25.64
CA ALA A 5 21.66 -18.16 -25.76
C ALA A 5 20.96 -18.22 -24.38
N THR A 6 21.50 -18.97 -23.42
CA THR A 6 21.00 -18.95 -22.03
C THR A 6 21.29 -17.60 -21.37
N TYR A 7 22.49 -17.04 -21.55
CA TYR A 7 22.85 -15.72 -20.98
C TYR A 7 21.96 -14.56 -21.47
N LEU A 8 21.58 -14.54 -22.75
CA LEU A 8 20.65 -13.55 -23.30
C LEU A 8 19.23 -13.69 -22.74
N ASP A 9 18.81 -14.91 -22.38
CA ASP A 9 17.47 -15.18 -21.84
C ASP A 9 17.28 -14.68 -20.39
N TYR A 10 18.36 -14.49 -19.64
CA TYR A 10 18.33 -13.93 -18.28
C TYR A 10 18.43 -12.41 -18.21
N MET A 11 18.65 -11.74 -19.35
CA MET A 11 18.51 -10.28 -19.45
C MET A 11 17.04 -9.83 -19.49
N ASP A 12 16.11 -10.76 -19.73
CA ASP A 12 14.67 -10.49 -19.63
C ASP A 12 14.20 -10.64 -18.17
N THR A 13 13.97 -9.51 -17.51
CA THR A 13 13.50 -9.42 -16.12
C THR A 13 12.19 -10.20 -15.90
N ASN A 14 11.31 -10.28 -16.89
CA ASN A 14 10.05 -11.02 -16.77
C ASN A 14 10.28 -12.52 -16.72
N LYS A 15 11.25 -13.04 -17.48
CA LYS A 15 11.62 -14.46 -17.44
C LYS A 15 12.24 -14.83 -16.10
N LEU A 16 13.11 -13.96 -15.57
CA LEU A 16 13.67 -14.12 -14.23
C LEU A 16 12.59 -14.19 -13.16
N ILE A 17 11.63 -13.24 -13.16
CA ILE A 17 10.52 -13.22 -12.19
C ILE A 17 9.68 -14.50 -12.30
N LYS A 18 9.30 -14.92 -13.52
CA LYS A 18 8.55 -16.17 -13.73
C LYS A 18 9.29 -17.40 -13.21
N LYS A 19 10.61 -17.48 -13.45
CA LYS A 19 11.44 -18.60 -12.98
C LYS A 19 11.57 -18.60 -11.45
N HIS A 20 11.73 -17.43 -10.85
CA HIS A 20 11.74 -17.26 -9.40
C HIS A 20 10.40 -17.67 -8.76
N ASN A 21 9.27 -17.21 -9.29
CA ASN A 21 7.94 -17.62 -8.82
C ASN A 21 7.75 -19.13 -8.92
N ARG A 22 8.20 -19.75 -10.01
CA ARG A 22 8.16 -21.20 -10.16
C ARG A 22 9.00 -21.92 -9.12
N ILE A 23 10.17 -21.40 -8.74
CA ILE A 23 11.00 -21.95 -7.66
C ILE A 23 10.22 -21.93 -6.34
N ILE A 24 9.55 -20.81 -6.01
CA ILE A 24 8.77 -20.69 -4.78
C ILE A 24 7.63 -21.73 -4.76
N GLU A 25 6.87 -21.86 -5.86
CA GLU A 25 5.80 -22.87 -5.98
C GLU A 25 6.31 -24.29 -5.76
N LEU A 26 7.48 -24.63 -6.32
CA LEU A 26 8.09 -25.95 -6.17
C LEU A 26 8.50 -26.21 -4.72
N ILE A 27 9.06 -25.20 -4.02
CA ILE A 27 9.43 -25.33 -2.61
C ILE A 27 8.18 -25.50 -1.75
N ALA A 28 7.15 -24.68 -1.95
CA ALA A 28 5.87 -24.80 -1.26
C ALA A 28 5.20 -26.17 -1.51
N GLY A 29 5.31 -26.69 -2.75
CA GLY A 29 4.87 -28.03 -3.14
C GLY A 29 5.81 -29.17 -2.69
N LYS A 30 6.85 -28.89 -1.90
CA LYS A 30 7.86 -29.86 -1.39
C LYS A 30 8.63 -30.59 -2.50
N GLN A 31 8.74 -30.00 -3.69
CA GLN A 31 9.46 -30.54 -4.86
C GLN A 31 10.93 -30.09 -4.89
N VAL A 32 11.68 -30.44 -3.84
CA VAL A 32 13.04 -29.94 -3.55
C VAL A 32 14.05 -30.15 -4.68
N ARG A 33 14.07 -31.33 -5.30
CA ARG A 33 15.03 -31.63 -6.36
C ARG A 33 14.86 -30.70 -7.57
N GLN A 34 13.61 -30.41 -7.93
CA GLN A 34 13.31 -29.53 -9.07
C GLN A 34 13.65 -28.08 -8.73
N SER A 35 13.38 -27.62 -7.50
CA SER A 35 13.74 -26.26 -7.08
C SER A 35 15.26 -26.06 -7.06
N ILE A 36 16.04 -27.03 -6.55
CA ILE A 36 17.52 -26.96 -6.57
C ILE A 36 18.05 -26.80 -8.00
N ASN A 37 17.53 -27.58 -8.96
CA ASN A 37 17.96 -27.48 -10.36
C ASN A 37 17.70 -26.09 -10.93
N LEU A 38 16.51 -25.52 -10.70
CA LEU A 38 16.18 -24.18 -11.20
C LEU A 38 16.99 -23.08 -10.51
N ILE A 39 17.28 -23.21 -9.21
CA ILE A 39 18.13 -22.27 -8.47
C ILE A 39 19.56 -22.33 -9.01
N LYS A 40 20.07 -23.52 -9.32
CA LYS A 40 21.41 -23.70 -9.89
C LYS A 40 21.60 -22.87 -11.15
N ASP A 41 20.63 -22.92 -12.05
CA ASP A 41 20.66 -22.11 -13.27
C ASP A 41 20.75 -20.60 -12.97
N LEU A 42 20.03 -20.11 -11.96
CA LEU A 42 20.09 -18.69 -11.56
C LEU A 42 21.42 -18.34 -10.90
N VAL A 43 21.96 -19.24 -10.06
CA VAL A 43 23.26 -19.05 -9.40
C VAL A 43 24.37 -18.92 -10.43
N GLU A 44 24.37 -19.74 -11.49
CA GLU A 44 25.35 -19.65 -12.59
C GLU A 44 25.32 -18.26 -13.26
N VAL A 45 24.14 -17.68 -13.44
CA VAL A 45 23.94 -16.34 -14.02
C VAL A 45 24.41 -15.22 -13.08
N SER A 46 24.23 -15.39 -11.77
CA SER A 46 24.67 -14.42 -10.76
C SER A 46 26.19 -14.23 -10.75
N LYS A 47 26.96 -15.24 -11.18
CA LYS A 47 28.43 -15.29 -11.13
C LYS A 47 29.04 -15.11 -9.74
N LYS A 48 28.28 -15.37 -8.66
CA LYS A 48 28.76 -15.31 -7.28
C LYS A 48 29.10 -16.72 -6.78
N GLY A 49 30.39 -16.99 -6.56
CA GLY A 49 30.85 -18.30 -6.08
C GLY A 49 30.29 -18.70 -4.71
N GLU A 50 30.00 -17.71 -3.86
CA GLU A 50 29.39 -17.93 -2.55
C GLU A 50 28.00 -18.61 -2.64
N TYR A 51 27.16 -18.19 -3.60
CA TYR A 51 25.85 -18.77 -3.82
C TYR A 51 25.93 -20.22 -4.33
N SER A 52 26.95 -20.53 -5.15
CA SER A 52 27.21 -21.91 -5.57
C SER A 52 27.55 -22.81 -4.39
N GLN A 53 28.42 -22.33 -3.48
CA GLN A 53 28.79 -23.09 -2.28
C GLN A 53 27.59 -23.30 -1.34
N GLN A 54 26.76 -22.28 -1.15
CA GLN A 54 25.56 -22.38 -0.33
C GLN A 54 24.57 -23.39 -0.93
N LEU A 55 24.35 -23.37 -2.25
CA LEU A 55 23.47 -24.34 -2.92
C LEU A 55 23.99 -25.77 -2.78
N GLU A 56 25.30 -25.99 -2.93
CA GLU A 56 25.91 -27.31 -2.78
C GLU A 56 25.74 -27.86 -1.35
N ASN A 57 25.89 -26.99 -0.34
CA ASN A 57 25.65 -27.37 1.06
C ASN A 57 24.19 -27.79 1.31
N ILE A 58 23.23 -27.05 0.72
CA ILE A 58 21.81 -27.39 0.79
C ILE A 58 21.52 -28.72 0.07
N GLU A 59 22.10 -28.93 -1.12
CA GLU A 59 21.94 -30.15 -1.90
C GLU A 59 22.50 -31.37 -1.16
N ASN A 60 23.65 -31.23 -0.51
CA ASN A 60 24.24 -32.28 0.32
C ASN A 60 23.37 -32.62 1.53
N THR A 61 22.81 -31.61 2.21
CA THR A 61 21.82 -31.81 3.28
C THR A 61 20.62 -32.61 2.77
N TYR A 62 20.05 -32.25 1.62
CA TYR A 62 18.95 -32.97 1.01
C TYR A 62 19.29 -34.43 0.68
N LYS A 63 20.45 -34.69 0.06
CA LYS A 63 20.91 -36.05 -0.26
C LYS A 63 21.04 -36.91 1.00
N ASN A 64 21.59 -36.36 2.07
CA ASN A 64 21.73 -37.06 3.35
C ASN A 64 20.36 -37.37 3.96
N MET A 65 19.42 -36.43 3.95
CA MET A 65 18.05 -36.67 4.42
C MET A 65 17.35 -37.79 3.65
N VAL A 66 17.46 -37.79 2.32
CA VAL A 66 16.89 -38.86 1.47
C VAL A 66 17.54 -40.21 1.79
N LYS A 67 18.87 -40.25 1.90
CA LYS A 67 19.61 -41.47 2.26
C LYS A 67 19.15 -42.04 3.60
N TYR A 68 19.13 -41.23 4.66
CA TYR A 68 18.69 -41.68 5.99
C TYR A 68 17.22 -42.11 6.02
N THR A 69 16.37 -41.48 5.19
CA THR A 69 14.97 -41.90 5.06
C THR A 69 14.85 -43.27 4.41
N ILE A 70 15.65 -43.56 3.38
CA ILE A 70 15.69 -44.88 2.71
C ILE A 70 16.26 -45.95 3.65
N GLU A 71 17.26 -45.59 4.47
CA GLU A 71 17.88 -46.48 5.46
C GLU A 71 16.98 -46.76 6.68
N GLY A 72 15.79 -46.13 6.76
CA GLY A 72 14.83 -46.36 7.85
C GLY A 72 15.23 -45.74 9.20
N VAL A 73 16.19 -44.81 9.20
CA VAL A 73 16.66 -44.13 10.42
C VAL A 73 15.57 -43.23 10.96
N HIS A 74 15.09 -43.46 12.18
CA HIS A 74 14.09 -42.60 12.80
C HIS A 74 14.76 -41.37 13.44
N ASP A 75 14.66 -40.22 12.77
CA ASP A 75 15.15 -38.93 13.29
C ASP A 75 13.97 -38.07 13.75
N PRO A 76 13.82 -37.79 15.07
CA PRO A 76 12.74 -36.97 15.60
C PRO A 76 12.82 -35.50 15.15
N GLU A 77 14.00 -35.01 14.76
CA GLU A 77 14.23 -33.61 14.38
C GLU A 77 14.18 -33.40 12.85
N ARG A 78 13.91 -34.46 12.08
CA ARG A 78 13.85 -34.44 10.62
C ARG A 78 12.97 -33.32 10.07
N HIS A 79 11.84 -33.05 10.71
CA HIS A 79 10.92 -32.00 10.29
C HIS A 79 11.54 -30.60 10.43
N LYS A 80 12.28 -30.33 11.52
CA LYS A 80 12.96 -29.03 11.71
C LYS A 80 14.08 -28.84 10.69
N VAL A 81 14.83 -29.89 10.37
CA VAL A 81 15.85 -29.86 9.32
C VAL A 81 15.22 -29.57 7.96
N LEU A 82 14.06 -30.19 7.66
CA LEU A 82 13.34 -29.96 6.41
C LEU A 82 12.88 -28.49 6.27
N ILE A 83 12.29 -27.92 7.33
CA ILE A 83 11.85 -26.52 7.34
C ILE A 83 13.04 -25.58 7.12
N ARG A 84 14.14 -25.76 7.87
CA ARG A 84 15.35 -24.94 7.69
C ARG A 84 15.91 -25.03 6.28
N MET A 85 15.89 -26.22 5.68
CA MET A 85 16.32 -26.41 4.30
C MET A 85 15.42 -25.64 3.31
N PHE A 86 14.09 -25.62 3.52
CA PHE A 86 13.17 -24.84 2.69
C PHE A 86 13.41 -23.33 2.85
N GLN A 87 13.60 -22.85 4.08
CA GLN A 87 13.95 -21.46 4.38
C GLN A 87 15.24 -21.05 3.65
N SER A 88 16.31 -21.85 3.78
CA SER A 88 17.58 -21.59 3.09
C SER A 88 17.46 -21.60 1.56
N LEU A 89 16.60 -22.45 0.98
CA LEU A 89 16.34 -22.43 -0.46
C LEU A 89 15.62 -21.16 -0.90
N LEU A 90 14.61 -20.71 -0.15
CA LEU A 90 13.87 -19.49 -0.43
C LEU A 90 14.79 -18.26 -0.32
N GLU A 91 15.54 -18.14 0.77
CA GLU A 91 16.49 -17.05 1.00
C GLU A 91 17.57 -16.99 -0.07
N LEU A 92 18.10 -18.14 -0.50
CA LEU A 92 19.08 -18.19 -1.58
C LEU A 92 18.45 -17.76 -2.91
N ALA A 93 17.26 -18.25 -3.23
CA ALA A 93 16.55 -17.88 -4.45
C ALA A 93 16.26 -16.37 -4.51
N ASP A 94 15.84 -15.76 -3.39
CA ASP A 94 15.59 -14.33 -3.30
C ASP A 94 16.86 -13.50 -3.47
N ARG A 95 17.95 -13.86 -2.77
CA ARG A 95 19.24 -13.15 -2.90
C ARG A 95 19.80 -13.24 -4.31
N VAL A 96 19.72 -14.42 -4.93
CA VAL A 96 20.14 -14.61 -6.32
C VAL A 96 19.29 -13.78 -7.27
N LYS A 97 17.95 -13.72 -7.09
CA LYS A 97 17.07 -12.85 -7.88
C LYS A 97 17.50 -11.39 -7.75
N GLN A 98 17.70 -10.89 -6.53
CA GLN A 98 18.11 -9.51 -6.27
C GLN A 98 19.44 -9.18 -6.94
N GLU A 99 20.44 -10.05 -6.85
CA GLU A 99 21.75 -9.84 -7.48
C GLU A 99 21.65 -9.75 -9.01
N ILE A 100 20.84 -10.62 -9.63
CA ILE A 100 20.62 -10.60 -11.09
C ILE A 100 19.89 -9.31 -11.49
N LEU A 101 18.84 -8.92 -10.76
CA LEU A 101 18.11 -7.68 -11.04
C LEU A 101 18.99 -6.44 -10.85
N ALA A 102 19.79 -6.38 -9.79
CA ALA A 102 20.72 -5.28 -9.56
C ALA A 102 21.69 -5.09 -10.73
N ARG A 103 22.16 -6.19 -11.32
CA ARG A 103 23.15 -6.14 -12.41
C ARG A 103 22.55 -5.87 -13.78
N TYR A 104 21.35 -6.38 -14.06
CA TYR A 104 20.85 -6.44 -15.44
C TYR A 104 19.52 -5.70 -15.68
N SER A 105 18.78 -5.30 -14.65
CA SER A 105 17.45 -4.69 -14.83
C SER A 105 17.49 -3.25 -15.36
N GLY A 106 18.51 -2.47 -14.97
CA GLY A 106 18.56 -1.03 -15.23
C GLY A 106 17.48 -0.22 -14.48
N TRP A 107 16.84 -0.82 -13.48
CA TRP A 107 15.76 -0.22 -12.71
C TRP A 107 16.27 0.83 -11.72
N HIS A 108 15.48 1.90 -11.54
CA HIS A 108 15.81 3.01 -10.66
C HIS A 108 15.97 2.56 -9.20
N THR A 109 15.14 1.63 -8.73
CA THR A 109 15.20 1.08 -7.37
C THR A 109 16.57 0.49 -7.04
N TYR A 110 17.16 -0.27 -7.97
CA TYR A 110 18.48 -0.87 -7.77
C TYR A 110 19.61 0.14 -7.91
N TRP A 111 19.46 1.10 -8.81
CA TRP A 111 20.39 2.23 -8.92
C TRP A 111 20.43 3.06 -7.63
N LEU A 112 19.26 3.38 -7.06
CA LEU A 112 19.16 4.12 -5.79
C LEU A 112 19.79 3.35 -4.64
N LYS A 113 19.53 2.04 -4.55
CA LYS A 113 20.16 1.15 -3.57
C LYS A 113 21.68 1.13 -3.69
N GLU A 114 22.22 1.04 -4.91
CA GLU A 114 23.66 1.05 -5.14
C GLU A 114 24.29 2.39 -4.76
N ASN A 115 23.63 3.52 -5.04
CA ASN A 115 24.11 4.83 -4.62
C ASN A 115 24.17 4.97 -3.10
N ILE A 116 23.13 4.55 -2.38
CA ILE A 116 23.12 4.58 -0.91
C ILE A 116 24.26 3.72 -0.35
N LEU A 117 24.45 2.51 -0.89
CA LEU A 117 25.55 1.64 -0.47
C LEU A 117 26.92 2.26 -0.78
N ARG A 118 27.04 2.97 -1.90
CA ARG A 118 28.27 3.69 -2.26
C ARG A 118 28.53 4.84 -1.30
N GLU A 119 27.53 5.63 -0.95
CA GLU A 119 27.63 6.71 0.03
C GLU A 119 28.03 6.17 1.42
N GLN A 120 27.42 5.07 1.85
CA GLN A 120 27.79 4.36 3.08
C GLN A 120 29.26 3.93 3.07
N ASN A 121 29.72 3.32 1.98
CA ASN A 121 31.11 2.92 1.83
C ASN A 121 32.08 4.11 1.83
N LEU A 122 31.72 5.22 1.17
CA LEU A 122 32.51 6.45 1.16
C LEU A 122 32.58 7.12 2.53
N ALA A 123 31.52 7.02 3.33
CA ALA A 123 31.48 7.47 4.71
C ALA A 123 32.21 6.52 5.69
N GLY A 124 32.80 5.42 5.20
CA GLY A 124 33.50 4.43 6.02
C GLY A 124 32.57 3.51 6.82
N LYS A 125 31.26 3.53 6.53
CA LYS A 125 30.22 2.74 7.20
C LYS A 125 29.81 1.54 6.35
N SER A 126 30.76 0.65 6.07
CA SER A 126 30.56 -0.49 5.16
C SER A 126 29.77 -1.65 5.77
N ILE A 127 29.67 -1.70 7.10
CA ILE A 127 28.89 -2.68 7.86
C ILE A 127 27.96 -1.88 8.76
N ILE A 128 26.66 -2.16 8.67
CA ILE A 128 25.63 -1.54 9.50
C ILE A 128 25.17 -2.60 10.49
N GLU A 129 25.56 -2.45 11.75
CA GLU A 129 25.07 -3.30 12.83
C GLU A 129 24.13 -2.50 13.74
N LYS A 130 24.44 -1.22 13.98
CA LYS A 130 23.69 -0.32 14.86
C LYS A 130 23.23 0.93 14.14
N VAL A 131 22.31 1.68 14.77
CA VAL A 131 21.84 2.97 14.23
C VAL A 131 22.98 3.99 14.10
N ASP A 132 24.01 3.86 14.94
CA ASP A 132 25.21 4.70 14.88
C ASP A 132 26.00 4.53 13.56
N ASP A 133 25.82 3.39 12.88
CA ASP A 133 26.46 3.07 11.60
C ASP A 133 25.68 3.64 10.39
N LEU A 134 24.59 4.37 10.60
CA LEU A 134 23.83 4.98 9.51
C LEU A 134 24.45 6.31 9.05
N VAL A 135 24.52 6.54 7.75
CA VAL A 135 25.12 7.76 7.16
C VAL A 135 24.43 9.03 7.66
N PHE A 136 23.11 9.00 7.77
CA PHE A 136 22.29 10.13 8.23
C PHE A 136 22.17 10.21 9.76
N LYS A 137 22.98 9.47 10.53
CA LYS A 137 22.88 9.46 12.00
C LYS A 137 23.11 10.82 12.63
N GLU A 138 24.08 11.59 12.13
CA GLU A 138 24.37 12.92 12.67
C GLU A 138 23.17 13.87 12.48
N GLU A 139 22.54 13.82 11.30
CA GLU A 139 21.30 14.57 11.01
C GLU A 139 20.15 14.11 11.91
N LEU A 140 20.03 12.80 12.15
CA LEU A 140 19.03 12.24 13.05
C LEU A 140 19.26 12.71 14.50
N ASP A 141 20.49 12.71 15.00
CA ASP A 141 20.80 13.19 16.35
C ASP A 141 20.57 14.69 16.50
N GLU A 142 20.96 15.48 15.50
CA GLU A 142 20.69 16.92 15.43
C GLU A 142 19.17 17.16 15.55
N TRP A 143 18.38 16.46 14.73
CA TRP A 143 16.92 16.52 14.78
C TRP A 143 16.35 16.11 16.14
N LEU A 144 16.75 14.95 16.65
CA LEU A 144 16.27 14.41 17.93
C LEU A 144 16.61 15.33 19.11
N SER A 145 17.70 16.11 19.02
CA SER A 145 18.09 17.10 20.02
C SER A 145 17.33 18.42 19.93
N GLN A 146 16.81 18.76 18.74
CA GLN A 146 16.11 20.01 18.44
C GLN A 146 14.58 19.87 18.37
N ALA A 147 14.05 18.64 18.52
CA ALA A 147 12.61 18.36 18.53
C ALA A 147 11.89 19.25 19.56
N GLY A 148 11.24 20.32 19.06
CA GLY A 148 10.61 21.37 19.86
C GLY A 148 10.77 22.81 19.33
N THR A 149 11.70 23.07 18.40
CA THR A 149 11.86 24.39 17.75
C THR A 149 11.73 24.28 16.23
N VAL A 150 10.50 24.30 15.72
CA VAL A 150 10.22 24.28 14.28
C VAL A 150 10.18 25.71 13.76
N SER A 151 11.01 26.01 12.77
CA SER A 151 10.89 27.22 11.95
C SER A 151 9.71 27.04 11.00
N LEU A 152 8.76 27.98 10.99
CA LEU A 152 7.58 27.98 10.10
C LEU A 152 7.91 28.39 8.64
N ASP A 153 9.18 28.60 8.30
CA ASP A 153 9.60 28.92 6.94
C ASP A 153 9.92 27.64 6.14
N PRO A 154 9.14 27.29 5.10
CA PRO A 154 9.36 26.12 4.25
C PRO A 154 10.70 26.13 3.50
N GLU A 155 11.23 27.34 3.25
CA GLU A 155 12.50 27.56 2.56
C GLU A 155 13.69 27.69 3.52
N SER A 156 13.46 27.53 4.82
CA SER A 156 14.54 27.49 5.79
C SER A 156 15.45 26.27 5.56
N ASP A 157 16.74 26.44 5.85
CA ASP A 157 17.71 25.34 5.78
C ASP A 157 17.31 24.17 6.69
N TYR A 158 16.62 24.47 7.80
CA TYR A 158 16.09 23.47 8.73
C TYR A 158 15.03 22.57 8.07
N THR A 159 14.00 23.16 7.44
CA THR A 159 12.93 22.40 6.76
C THR A 159 13.48 21.57 5.59
N ARG A 160 14.45 22.10 4.83
CA ARG A 160 15.13 21.33 3.78
C ARG A 160 15.91 20.13 4.33
N LYS A 161 16.68 20.34 5.40
CA LYS A 161 17.41 19.24 6.06
C LYS A 161 16.46 18.19 6.61
N HIS A 162 15.37 18.60 7.24
CA HIS A 162 14.37 17.69 7.79
C HIS A 162 13.72 16.81 6.70
N ARG A 163 13.30 17.41 5.58
CA ARG A 163 12.78 16.66 4.42
C ARG A 163 13.81 15.68 3.87
N SER A 164 15.07 16.09 3.80
CA SER A 164 16.17 15.21 3.40
C SER A 164 16.31 14.02 4.36
N LEU A 165 16.27 14.27 5.68
CA LEU A 165 16.35 13.24 6.70
C LEU A 165 15.19 12.23 6.60
N VAL A 166 13.94 12.71 6.47
CA VAL A 166 12.77 11.83 6.30
C VAL A 166 12.91 10.95 5.05
N ASN A 167 13.38 11.52 3.93
CA ASN A 167 13.64 10.76 2.71
C ASN A 167 14.79 9.76 2.85
N ASN A 168 15.85 10.11 3.57
CA ASN A 168 16.98 9.22 3.87
C ASN A 168 16.53 8.02 4.72
N ILE A 169 15.73 8.26 5.77
CA ILE A 169 15.15 7.21 6.60
C ILE A 169 14.21 6.32 5.77
N PHE A 170 13.32 6.92 4.96
CA PHE A 170 12.42 6.19 4.08
C PHE A 170 13.19 5.27 3.13
N ASN A 171 14.20 5.81 2.43
CA ASN A 171 15.00 5.06 1.47
C ASN A 171 15.78 3.94 2.15
N HIS A 172 16.33 4.16 3.35
CA HIS A 172 17.02 3.12 4.10
C HIS A 172 16.08 1.98 4.50
N LEU A 173 14.95 2.28 5.14
CA LEU A 173 13.96 1.27 5.52
C LEU A 173 13.43 0.50 4.30
N TRP A 174 13.12 1.21 3.22
CA TRP A 174 12.65 0.60 1.98
C TRP A 174 13.72 -0.29 1.32
N LEU A 175 14.97 0.17 1.24
CA LEU A 175 16.00 -0.46 0.42
C LEU A 175 16.88 -1.47 1.14
N THR A 176 16.79 -1.59 2.46
CA THR A 176 17.40 -2.68 3.23
C THR A 176 16.71 -4.02 2.96
N ASP A 177 17.49 -5.05 2.62
CA ASP A 177 16.95 -6.39 2.31
C ASP A 177 16.53 -7.14 3.58
N ASN A 178 17.41 -7.23 4.58
CA ASN A 178 17.16 -7.90 5.85
C ASN A 178 17.28 -6.89 6.99
N TYR A 179 16.30 -6.85 7.89
CA TYR A 179 16.35 -5.96 9.05
C TYR A 179 17.18 -6.58 10.16
N GLY A 180 18.10 -5.80 10.72
CA GLY A 180 18.91 -6.18 11.87
C GLY A 180 18.60 -5.32 13.10
N GLU A 181 19.60 -5.23 13.99
CA GLU A 181 19.54 -4.41 15.20
C GLU A 181 19.42 -2.92 14.85
N ALA A 182 20.20 -2.43 13.88
CA ALA A 182 20.11 -1.06 13.38
C ALA A 182 18.70 -0.65 12.95
N GLU A 183 18.03 -1.42 12.10
CA GLU A 183 16.68 -1.08 11.65
C GLU A 183 15.67 -1.15 12.80
N THR A 184 15.82 -2.14 13.70
CA THR A 184 14.94 -2.28 14.87
C THR A 184 15.05 -1.08 15.81
N GLU A 185 16.27 -0.67 16.13
CA GLU A 185 16.54 0.53 16.92
C GLU A 185 16.05 1.80 16.21
N LEU A 186 16.29 1.96 14.90
CA LEU A 186 15.82 3.10 14.12
C LEU A 186 14.30 3.22 14.17
N ILE A 187 13.59 2.12 13.91
CA ILE A 187 12.11 2.07 13.97
C ILE A 187 11.63 2.48 15.36
N SER A 188 12.28 1.97 16.42
CA SER A 188 11.93 2.33 17.79
C SER A 188 12.13 3.82 18.10
N LEU A 189 13.07 4.49 17.43
CA LEU A 189 13.35 5.92 17.59
C LEU A 189 12.33 6.76 16.83
N VAL A 190 12.08 6.44 15.55
CA VAL A 190 11.23 7.25 14.67
C VAL A 190 9.74 7.12 15.00
N MET A 191 9.33 6.02 15.63
CA MET A 191 7.93 5.79 16.03
C MET A 191 7.56 6.38 17.39
N LYS A 192 8.45 7.14 18.03
CA LYS A 192 8.14 7.88 19.27
C LYS A 192 7.33 9.13 18.95
N LYS A 193 6.17 9.30 19.61
CA LYS A 193 5.20 10.39 19.39
C LYS A 193 5.78 11.81 19.48
N ASP A 194 6.91 12.02 20.16
CA ASP A 194 7.51 13.34 20.35
C ASP A 194 8.69 13.63 19.39
N LYS A 195 9.02 12.69 18.49
CA LYS A 195 10.20 12.78 17.63
C LYS A 195 9.87 12.99 16.16
N PHE A 196 8.81 12.35 15.69
CA PHE A 196 8.30 12.51 14.34
C PHE A 196 6.79 12.56 14.41
N GLU A 197 6.21 13.35 13.52
CA GLU A 197 4.78 13.51 13.42
C GLU A 197 4.12 12.25 12.83
N TRP A 198 2.82 12.08 13.10
CA TRP A 198 2.08 10.89 12.67
C TRP A 198 2.12 10.70 11.13
N HIS A 199 2.18 11.78 10.35
CA HIS A 199 2.23 11.72 8.89
C HIS A 199 3.59 11.18 8.39
N GLU A 200 4.67 11.48 9.10
CA GLU A 200 6.03 10.99 8.82
C GLU A 200 6.20 9.54 9.25
N GLN A 201 5.70 9.21 10.45
CA GLN A 201 5.62 7.82 10.92
C GLN A 201 4.86 6.94 9.92
N SER A 202 3.76 7.48 9.36
CA SER A 202 2.99 6.79 8.33
C SER A 202 3.80 6.55 7.05
N ILE A 203 4.68 7.48 6.64
CA ILE A 203 5.58 7.28 5.50
C ILE A 203 6.59 6.17 5.79
N PHE A 204 7.13 6.09 7.01
CA PHE A 204 8.05 5.03 7.41
C PHE A 204 7.38 3.64 7.41
N VAL A 205 6.11 3.54 7.80
CA VAL A 205 5.32 2.30 7.64
C VAL A 205 5.21 1.89 6.17
N SER A 206 4.98 2.85 5.27
CA SER A 206 4.96 2.59 3.82
C SER A 206 6.30 2.08 3.31
N ALA A 207 7.42 2.66 3.76
CA ALA A 207 8.76 2.15 3.44
C ALA A 207 8.95 0.69 3.88
N ILE A 208 8.54 0.35 5.11
CA ILE A 208 8.61 -1.03 5.63
C ILE A 208 7.73 -1.97 4.80
N THR A 209 6.53 -1.52 4.43
CA THR A 209 5.61 -2.28 3.56
C THR A 209 6.25 -2.57 2.20
N LEU A 210 6.78 -1.54 1.53
CA LEU A 210 7.46 -1.71 0.25
C LEU A 210 8.73 -2.57 0.37
N SER A 211 9.46 -2.44 1.48
CA SER A 211 10.65 -3.24 1.78
C SER A 211 10.30 -4.72 1.86
N ALA A 212 9.22 -5.05 2.58
CA ALA A 212 8.72 -6.41 2.75
C ALA A 212 8.20 -6.99 1.44
N LEU A 213 7.47 -6.20 0.63
CA LEU A 213 7.00 -6.63 -0.69
C LEU A 213 8.16 -6.89 -1.67
N ARG A 214 9.19 -6.04 -1.66
CA ARG A 214 10.37 -6.18 -2.53
C ARG A 214 11.26 -7.37 -2.13
N PHE A 215 11.48 -7.56 -0.83
CA PHE A 215 12.34 -8.62 -0.30
C PHE A 215 11.77 -9.20 1.00
N TRP A 216 11.50 -10.51 0.97
CA TRP A 216 10.98 -11.25 2.10
C TRP A 216 11.89 -11.19 3.32
N GLY A 217 11.32 -10.88 4.49
CA GLY A 217 11.98 -10.99 5.79
C GLY A 217 10.92 -11.12 6.88
N SER A 218 11.00 -12.17 7.71
CA SER A 218 10.00 -12.44 8.74
C SER A 218 10.00 -11.35 9.82
N GLU A 219 11.15 -10.71 10.04
CA GLU A 219 11.32 -9.57 10.93
C GLU A 219 10.45 -8.39 10.52
N LYS A 220 10.33 -8.11 9.21
CA LYS A 220 9.49 -7.01 8.70
C LYS A 220 8.00 -7.25 8.95
N ILE A 221 7.56 -8.51 8.92
CA ILE A 221 6.19 -8.90 9.27
C ILE A 221 5.93 -8.65 10.77
N HIS A 222 6.88 -9.04 11.63
CA HIS A 222 6.79 -8.76 13.06
C HIS A 222 6.78 -7.26 13.37
N VAL A 223 7.57 -6.47 12.64
CA VAL A 223 7.57 -5.01 12.73
C VAL A 223 6.20 -4.45 12.33
N LEU A 224 5.63 -4.85 11.19
CA LEU A 224 4.31 -4.36 10.78
C LEU A 224 3.23 -4.74 11.81
N ALA A 225 3.27 -5.96 12.35
CA ALA A 225 2.36 -6.39 13.40
C ALA A 225 2.54 -5.61 14.73
N SER A 226 3.78 -5.23 15.08
CA SER A 226 4.02 -4.43 16.28
C SER A 226 3.55 -2.98 16.12
N LEU A 227 3.72 -2.40 14.93
CA LEU A 227 3.23 -1.06 14.59
C LEU A 227 1.70 -1.00 14.54
N TYR A 228 1.05 -2.06 14.07
CA TYR A 228 -0.41 -2.21 14.15
C TYR A 228 -0.90 -2.18 15.61
N ARG A 229 -0.18 -2.80 16.54
CA ARG A 229 -0.52 -2.74 17.98
C ARG A 229 -0.22 -1.38 18.62
N GLY A 230 0.27 -0.40 17.86
CA GLY A 230 0.55 0.95 18.33
C GLY A 230 -0.71 1.79 18.57
N ASN A 231 -0.54 2.92 19.25
CA ASN A 231 -1.64 3.82 19.68
C ASN A 231 -1.84 5.04 18.76
N THR A 232 -1.25 5.05 17.56
CA THR A 232 -1.45 6.13 16.58
C THR A 232 -2.29 5.55 15.46
N GLU A 233 -3.56 5.94 15.35
CA GLU A 233 -4.57 5.32 14.48
C GLU A 233 -4.08 5.21 13.03
N GLN A 234 -3.70 6.33 12.41
CA GLN A 234 -3.26 6.37 11.00
C GLN A 234 -2.04 5.49 10.73
N VAL A 235 -1.13 5.39 11.70
CA VAL A 235 0.09 4.56 11.61
C VAL A 235 -0.27 3.08 11.77
N SER A 236 -1.11 2.75 12.74
CA SER A 236 -1.59 1.39 13.03
C SER A 236 -2.39 0.81 11.87
N GLU A 237 -3.34 1.57 11.34
CA GLU A 237 -4.20 1.20 10.21
C GLU A 237 -3.40 0.96 8.94
N ARG A 238 -2.42 1.82 8.68
CA ARG A 238 -1.48 1.66 7.57
C ARG A 238 -0.62 0.40 7.74
N ALA A 239 -0.18 0.10 8.97
CA ALA A 239 0.58 -1.09 9.28
C ALA A 239 -0.27 -2.36 9.09
N MET A 240 -1.56 -2.32 9.42
CA MET A 240 -2.51 -3.41 9.16
C MET A 240 -2.64 -3.71 7.66
N ALA A 241 -2.84 -2.66 6.85
CA ALA A 241 -2.91 -2.80 5.39
C ALA A 241 -1.60 -3.38 4.82
N GLY A 242 -0.45 -2.89 5.28
CA GLY A 242 0.86 -3.39 4.87
C GLY A 242 1.09 -4.85 5.27
N LEU A 243 0.76 -5.21 6.52
CA LEU A 243 0.85 -6.58 7.03
C LEU A 243 0.04 -7.54 6.16
N LEU A 244 -1.22 -7.20 5.88
CA LEU A 244 -2.10 -8.05 5.09
C LEU A 244 -1.64 -8.21 3.64
N LEU A 245 -1.19 -7.12 3.00
CA LEU A 245 -0.67 -7.17 1.63
C LEU A 245 0.57 -8.06 1.52
N VAL A 246 1.50 -7.98 2.49
CA VAL A 246 2.71 -8.81 2.51
C VAL A 246 2.35 -10.28 2.72
N LEU A 247 1.48 -10.58 3.68
CA LEU A 247 1.04 -11.96 3.95
C LEU A 247 0.31 -12.56 2.75
N TYR A 248 -0.52 -11.77 2.09
CA TYR A 248 -1.20 -12.18 0.85
C TYR A 248 -0.22 -12.45 -0.28
N TYR A 249 0.72 -11.52 -0.50
CA TYR A 249 1.71 -11.61 -1.58
C TYR A 249 2.63 -12.83 -1.43
N TYR A 250 2.93 -13.22 -0.19
CA TYR A 250 3.78 -14.35 0.15
C TYR A 250 3.02 -15.51 0.81
N ASP A 251 1.74 -15.70 0.51
CA ASP A 251 0.89 -16.71 1.16
C ASP A 251 1.47 -18.13 1.10
N ASN A 252 2.15 -18.47 0.00
CA ASN A 252 2.80 -19.76 -0.19
C ASN A 252 4.02 -20.00 0.73
N ARG A 253 4.53 -18.96 1.38
CA ARG A 253 5.65 -19.03 2.32
C ARG A 253 5.21 -19.22 3.77
N ILE A 254 3.98 -18.84 4.13
CA ILE A 254 3.51 -18.85 5.53
C ILE A 254 3.76 -20.20 6.22
N LYS A 255 3.46 -21.31 5.53
CA LYS A 255 3.67 -22.69 6.04
C LYS A 255 5.14 -23.08 6.28
N VAL A 256 6.09 -22.32 5.74
CA VAL A 256 7.54 -22.53 5.88
C VAL A 256 8.11 -21.73 7.05
N TYR A 257 7.36 -20.76 7.58
CA TYR A 257 7.78 -19.88 8.67
C TYR A 257 6.79 -19.99 9.85
N PRO A 258 6.93 -21.02 10.72
CA PRO A 258 6.01 -21.26 11.85
C PRO A 258 5.90 -20.08 12.83
N GLU A 259 6.91 -19.22 12.91
CA GLU A 259 6.87 -18.00 13.70
C GLU A 259 5.81 -17.01 13.20
N ILE A 260 5.52 -16.99 11.90
CA ILE A 260 4.46 -16.16 11.32
C ILE A 260 3.10 -16.76 11.65
N GLU A 261 2.95 -18.07 11.58
CA GLU A 261 1.72 -18.75 12.02
C GLU A 261 1.46 -18.47 13.51
N LYS A 262 2.50 -18.53 14.35
CA LYS A 262 2.38 -18.19 15.77
C LYS A 262 1.95 -16.74 15.97
N LEU A 263 2.59 -15.79 15.29
CA LEU A 263 2.23 -14.37 15.34
C LEU A 263 0.77 -14.13 14.97
N MET A 264 0.29 -14.77 13.89
CA MET A 264 -1.12 -14.68 13.49
C MET A 264 -2.04 -15.29 14.55
N GLY A 265 -1.68 -16.44 15.12
CA GLY A 265 -2.42 -17.05 16.22
C GLY A 265 -2.52 -16.13 17.45
N GLU A 266 -1.49 -15.34 17.74
CA GLU A 266 -1.50 -14.35 18.83
C GLU A 266 -2.38 -13.14 18.51
N LEU A 267 -2.45 -12.69 17.26
CA LEU A 267 -3.28 -11.55 16.83
C LEU A 267 -4.77 -11.88 16.81
N VAL A 268 -5.14 -13.09 16.40
CA VAL A 268 -6.55 -13.53 16.26
C VAL A 268 -7.28 -13.65 17.59
N VAL A 269 -6.55 -13.69 18.72
CA VAL A 269 -7.17 -13.66 20.06
C VAL A 269 -7.95 -12.36 20.30
N ASP A 270 -7.55 -11.26 19.65
CA ASP A 270 -8.24 -9.98 19.71
C ASP A 270 -9.36 -9.92 18.67
N SER A 271 -10.62 -9.78 19.11
CA SER A 271 -11.77 -9.69 18.20
C SER A 271 -11.73 -8.44 17.32
N SER A 272 -11.12 -7.35 17.78
CA SER A 272 -10.95 -6.14 16.98
C SER A 272 -10.04 -6.38 15.78
N PHE A 273 -9.01 -7.21 15.95
CA PHE A 273 -8.11 -7.59 14.86
C PHE A 273 -8.84 -8.36 13.76
N ILE A 274 -9.75 -9.28 14.13
CA ILE A 274 -10.55 -10.03 13.15
C ILE A 274 -11.43 -9.07 12.33
N GLU A 275 -12.07 -8.10 12.99
CA GLU A 275 -12.92 -7.12 12.30
C GLU A 275 -12.09 -6.21 11.37
N HIS A 276 -10.98 -5.67 11.88
CA HIS A 276 -10.03 -4.89 11.08
C HIS A 276 -9.49 -5.70 9.89
N LEU A 277 -9.22 -6.99 10.07
CA LEU A 277 -8.80 -7.89 9.01
C LEU A 277 -9.88 -8.03 7.94
N LYS A 278 -11.14 -8.27 8.33
CA LYS A 278 -12.27 -8.35 7.40
C LYS A 278 -12.40 -7.08 6.57
N ILE A 279 -12.43 -5.94 7.24
CA ILE A 279 -12.54 -4.63 6.59
C ILE A 279 -11.39 -4.43 5.60
N THR A 280 -10.15 -4.71 6.01
CA THR A 280 -8.96 -4.52 5.17
C THR A 280 -8.99 -5.45 3.95
N ILE A 281 -9.35 -6.74 4.11
CA ILE A 281 -9.49 -7.68 2.98
C ILE A 281 -10.52 -7.15 1.98
N LEU A 282 -11.70 -6.70 2.45
CA LEU A 282 -12.73 -6.13 1.59
C LEU A 282 -12.23 -4.89 0.84
N GLN A 283 -11.48 -4.00 1.50
CA GLN A 283 -10.91 -2.82 0.84
C GLN A 283 -9.82 -3.17 -0.18
N ILE A 284 -9.03 -4.22 0.04
CA ILE A 284 -8.05 -4.70 -0.95
C ILE A 284 -8.76 -5.27 -2.19
N ILE A 285 -9.79 -6.09 -2.00
CA ILE A 285 -10.61 -6.63 -3.11
C ILE A 285 -11.18 -5.47 -3.93
N ARG A 286 -11.78 -4.48 -3.26
CA ARG A 286 -12.34 -3.27 -3.88
C ARG A 286 -11.32 -2.47 -4.66
N SER A 287 -10.12 -2.26 -4.11
CA SER A 287 -9.05 -1.55 -4.79
C SER A 287 -8.62 -2.28 -6.08
N GLY A 288 -8.73 -3.62 -6.12
CA GLY A 288 -8.54 -4.38 -7.35
C GLY A 288 -9.58 -4.11 -8.44
N GLU A 289 -10.78 -3.66 -8.07
CA GLU A 289 -11.87 -3.31 -9.00
C GLU A 289 -11.75 -1.90 -9.60
N THR A 290 -10.81 -1.07 -9.13
CA THR A 290 -10.66 0.34 -9.56
C THR A 290 -10.61 0.50 -11.08
N GLU A 291 -9.91 -0.37 -11.81
CA GLU A 291 -9.87 -0.33 -13.29
C GLU A 291 -11.25 -0.58 -13.92
N LYS A 292 -12.03 -1.55 -13.40
CA LYS A 292 -13.40 -1.85 -13.86
C LYS A 292 -14.33 -0.67 -13.58
N ILE A 293 -14.23 -0.08 -12.39
CA ILE A 293 -15.03 1.08 -11.98
C ILE A 293 -14.68 2.30 -12.82
N SER A 294 -13.39 2.60 -12.99
CA SER A 294 -12.89 3.71 -13.81
C SER A 294 -13.39 3.61 -15.25
N LYS A 295 -13.37 2.40 -15.82
CA LYS A 295 -13.89 2.16 -17.17
C LYS A 295 -15.40 2.42 -17.25
N LYS A 296 -16.18 1.91 -16.31
CA LYS A 296 -17.64 2.15 -16.26
C LYS A 296 -17.95 3.65 -16.12
N LEU A 297 -17.19 4.36 -15.30
CA LEU A 297 -17.36 5.82 -15.15
C LEU A 297 -17.06 6.56 -16.44
N HIS A 298 -15.94 6.26 -17.10
CA HIS A 298 -15.52 6.93 -18.33
C HIS A 298 -16.41 6.60 -19.53
N ASP A 299 -16.76 5.33 -19.70
CA ASP A 299 -17.46 4.84 -20.90
C ASP A 299 -18.99 5.02 -20.80
N GLU A 300 -19.57 5.06 -19.59
CA GLU A 300 -21.02 5.05 -19.39
C GLU A 300 -21.55 6.25 -18.58
N ILE A 301 -21.01 6.52 -17.39
CA ILE A 301 -21.61 7.49 -16.45
C ILE A 301 -21.28 8.94 -16.85
N LEU A 302 -20.01 9.27 -17.07
CA LEU A 302 -19.58 10.64 -17.39
C LEU A 302 -20.17 11.16 -18.72
N PRO A 303 -20.25 10.37 -19.81
CA PRO A 303 -20.90 10.82 -21.04
C PRO A 303 -22.38 11.17 -20.83
N ARG A 304 -23.12 10.35 -20.06
CA ARG A 304 -24.52 10.63 -19.72
C ARG A 304 -24.66 11.94 -18.96
N VAL A 305 -23.80 12.17 -17.95
CA VAL A 305 -23.80 13.43 -17.20
C VAL A 305 -23.49 14.62 -18.11
N ALA A 306 -22.52 14.49 -19.02
CA ALA A 306 -22.13 15.56 -19.94
C ALA A 306 -23.22 15.94 -20.95
N GLU A 307 -23.94 14.96 -21.50
CA GLU A 307 -25.10 15.21 -22.39
C GLU A 307 -26.23 15.98 -21.71
N LEU A 308 -26.28 15.88 -20.37
CA LEU A 308 -27.35 16.44 -19.56
C LEU A 308 -26.95 17.77 -18.90
N ARG A 309 -25.67 18.16 -18.96
CA ARG A 309 -25.15 19.44 -18.44
C ARG A 309 -25.95 20.68 -18.89
N PRO A 310 -26.37 20.83 -20.16
CA PRO A 310 -27.15 21.99 -20.58
C PRO A 310 -28.51 22.08 -19.87
N LYS A 311 -29.16 20.93 -19.64
CA LYS A 311 -30.45 20.85 -18.92
C LYS A 311 -30.30 21.12 -17.43
N ILE A 312 -29.13 20.80 -16.88
CA ILE A 312 -28.75 21.09 -15.49
C ILE A 312 -28.50 22.59 -15.37
N GLU A 313 -27.68 23.21 -16.24
CA GLU A 313 -27.42 24.66 -16.22
C GLU A 313 -28.69 25.50 -16.49
N ASP A 314 -29.60 25.05 -17.36
CA ASP A 314 -30.88 25.73 -17.64
C ASP A 314 -31.91 25.62 -16.50
N LYS A 315 -31.86 24.55 -15.68
CA LYS A 315 -32.80 24.31 -14.55
C LYS A 315 -32.23 24.70 -13.20
N LEU A 316 -30.91 24.57 -13.02
CA LEU A 316 -30.14 25.09 -11.91
C LEU A 316 -29.56 26.41 -12.37
N ASP A 317 -30.42 27.41 -12.45
CA ASP A 317 -30.01 28.80 -12.58
C ASP A 317 -29.21 29.14 -11.30
N LEU A 318 -27.90 28.85 -11.33
CA LEU A 318 -26.99 28.86 -10.18
C LEU A 318 -26.91 30.26 -9.54
N ASP A 319 -27.24 31.30 -10.32
CA ASP A 319 -27.37 32.69 -9.88
C ASP A 319 -28.68 32.93 -9.08
N ASN A 320 -29.74 32.15 -9.33
CA ASN A 320 -31.05 32.26 -8.67
C ASN A 320 -31.27 31.23 -7.53
N LEU A 321 -30.42 30.20 -7.43
CA LEU A 321 -30.43 29.20 -6.35
C LEU A 321 -29.69 29.63 -5.08
N LEU A 322 -29.10 30.82 -5.08
CA LEU A 322 -28.59 31.48 -3.90
C LEU A 322 -29.68 32.43 -3.39
N PRO A 323 -30.41 32.13 -2.31
CA PRO A 323 -31.10 33.17 -1.58
C PRO A 323 -30.05 34.20 -1.13
N GLU A 324 -30.36 35.49 -1.20
CA GLU A 324 -29.54 36.54 -0.56
C GLU A 324 -29.37 36.30 0.97
N ASP A 325 -30.13 35.38 1.54
CA ASP A 325 -30.06 34.90 2.91
C ASP A 325 -29.47 33.48 3.00
N ILE A 326 -28.15 33.39 3.19
CA ILE A 326 -27.40 32.16 3.58
C ILE A 326 -27.73 31.74 5.04
N THR A 327 -28.78 32.30 5.65
CA THR A 327 -29.11 32.06 7.08
C THR A 327 -29.98 30.82 7.31
N GLU A 328 -30.55 30.21 6.25
CA GLU A 328 -31.30 28.96 6.34
C GLU A 328 -30.51 27.82 5.68
N GLY A 329 -29.58 27.23 6.43
CA GLY A 329 -28.73 26.11 6.02
C GLY A 329 -29.47 24.79 5.72
N LYS A 330 -30.42 24.81 4.79
CA LYS A 330 -31.03 23.62 4.20
C LYS A 330 -30.34 23.33 2.87
N ASN A 331 -29.62 22.22 2.83
CA ASN A 331 -29.15 21.62 1.58
C ASN A 331 -30.39 21.42 0.68
N PRO A 332 -30.45 21.96 -0.55
CA PRO A 332 -31.61 21.79 -1.41
C PRO A 332 -31.88 20.31 -1.61
N ASP A 333 -33.16 19.92 -1.56
CA ASP A 333 -33.56 18.53 -1.75
C ASP A 333 -33.43 18.19 -3.24
N TRP A 334 -32.20 17.84 -3.66
CA TRP A 334 -31.84 17.46 -5.02
C TRP A 334 -32.79 16.40 -5.59
N SER A 335 -33.39 15.58 -4.72
CA SER A 335 -34.37 14.56 -5.07
C SER A 335 -35.64 15.13 -5.71
N ASP A 336 -36.08 16.34 -5.34
CA ASP A 336 -37.27 16.97 -5.91
C ASP A 336 -37.00 17.69 -7.23
N MET A 337 -35.80 18.25 -7.43
CA MET A 337 -35.41 18.93 -8.68
C MET A 337 -35.14 17.97 -9.84
N PHE A 338 -34.64 16.75 -9.56
CA PHE A 338 -34.27 15.78 -10.60
C PHE A 338 -35.37 14.76 -10.95
N LYS A 339 -36.50 14.76 -10.24
CA LYS A 339 -37.67 13.88 -10.52
C LYS A 339 -38.24 14.02 -11.93
N GLU A 340 -38.09 15.19 -12.57
CA GLU A 340 -38.58 15.43 -13.94
C GLU A 340 -37.71 14.80 -15.03
N SER A 341 -36.57 14.23 -14.66
CA SER A 341 -35.61 13.57 -15.54
C SER A 341 -35.17 12.25 -14.90
N GLU A 342 -35.99 11.20 -15.08
CA GLU A 342 -35.79 9.89 -14.48
C GLU A 342 -34.37 9.31 -14.73
N ASP A 343 -33.80 9.57 -15.91
CA ASP A 343 -32.45 9.13 -16.28
C ASP A 343 -31.33 9.91 -15.56
N LEU A 344 -31.55 11.20 -15.23
CA LEU A 344 -30.61 12.02 -14.46
C LEU A 344 -30.55 11.55 -13.01
N TYR A 345 -31.72 11.35 -12.40
CA TYR A 345 -31.81 10.88 -11.02
C TYR A 345 -31.13 9.51 -10.86
N LYS A 346 -31.41 8.56 -11.76
CA LYS A 346 -30.77 7.23 -11.75
C LYS A 346 -29.25 7.28 -11.89
N THR A 347 -28.74 8.14 -12.78
CA THR A 347 -27.28 8.25 -13.01
C THR A 347 -26.57 8.90 -11.81
N MET A 348 -27.17 9.93 -11.21
CA MET A 348 -26.63 10.58 -10.00
C MET A 348 -26.72 9.68 -8.77
N GLU A 349 -27.82 8.94 -8.61
CA GLU A 349 -27.99 7.94 -7.57
C GLU A 349 -26.97 6.81 -7.70
N GLU A 350 -26.72 6.32 -8.93
CA GLU A 350 -25.70 5.31 -9.19
C GLU A 350 -24.29 5.81 -8.85
N PHE A 351 -23.94 7.03 -9.25
CA PHE A 351 -22.65 7.65 -8.91
C PHE A 351 -22.48 7.85 -7.40
N SER A 352 -23.51 8.39 -6.74
CA SER A 352 -23.50 8.60 -5.28
C SER A 352 -23.42 7.28 -4.52
N LYS A 353 -24.12 6.23 -4.98
CA LYS A 353 -24.02 4.89 -4.42
C LYS A 353 -22.61 4.32 -4.53
N LEU A 354 -21.95 4.49 -5.68
CA LEU A 354 -20.54 4.09 -5.82
C LEU A 354 -19.64 4.81 -4.81
N GLN A 355 -19.82 6.12 -4.63
CA GLN A 355 -19.07 6.90 -3.64
C GLN A 355 -19.34 6.44 -2.20
N MET A 356 -20.60 6.26 -1.81
CA MET A 356 -21.00 5.76 -0.48
C MET A 356 -20.48 4.35 -0.22
N GLU A 357 -20.45 3.50 -1.25
CA GLU A 357 -19.85 2.18 -1.16
C GLU A 357 -18.33 2.22 -1.01
N GLY A 358 -17.67 3.38 -1.15
CA GLY A 358 -16.22 3.54 -1.10
C GLY A 358 -15.52 3.11 -2.38
N ALA A 359 -16.24 3.08 -3.50
CA ALA A 359 -15.66 2.82 -4.81
C ALA A 359 -14.69 3.94 -5.19
N ASP A 360 -13.61 3.56 -5.85
CA ASP A 360 -12.60 4.49 -6.31
C ASP A 360 -13.01 5.17 -7.62
N VAL A 361 -13.79 6.25 -7.49
CA VAL A 361 -14.35 6.98 -8.63
C VAL A 361 -13.41 8.03 -9.22
N TYR A 362 -12.34 8.39 -8.50
CA TYR A 362 -11.50 9.54 -8.84
C TYR A 362 -10.18 9.16 -9.52
N MET A 363 -9.80 7.88 -9.52
CA MET A 363 -8.56 7.39 -10.14
C MET A 363 -8.33 7.94 -11.56
N SER A 364 -9.33 7.86 -12.44
CA SER A 364 -9.18 8.34 -13.83
C SER A 364 -9.05 9.86 -13.94
N ALA A 365 -9.69 10.61 -13.05
CA ALA A 365 -9.66 12.08 -13.06
C ALA A 365 -8.27 12.62 -12.68
N PHE A 366 -7.63 11.99 -11.69
CA PHE A 366 -6.33 12.43 -11.18
C PHE A 366 -5.13 11.69 -11.79
N ALA A 367 -5.36 10.65 -12.61
CA ALA A 367 -4.26 9.89 -13.23
C ALA A 367 -3.25 10.77 -14.00
N ASN A 368 -3.74 11.76 -14.73
CA ASN A 368 -2.90 12.68 -15.50
C ASN A 368 -2.19 13.74 -14.64
N LEU A 369 -2.65 13.93 -13.40
CA LEU A 369 -2.11 14.88 -12.44
C LEU A 369 -0.99 14.29 -11.57
N LYS A 370 -0.54 13.06 -11.84
CA LYS A 370 0.62 12.43 -11.17
C LYS A 370 1.98 12.84 -11.75
N ASN A 371 2.00 13.83 -12.65
CA ASN A 371 3.22 14.33 -13.30
C ASN A 371 3.87 15.52 -12.55
N PHE A 372 3.26 16.01 -11.47
CA PHE A 372 3.85 17.09 -10.66
C PHE A 372 5.18 16.67 -10.01
N ASP A 373 6.08 17.63 -9.84
CA ASP A 373 7.41 17.40 -9.25
C ASP A 373 7.36 16.80 -7.85
N PHE A 374 6.29 17.07 -7.11
CA PHE A 374 5.98 16.43 -5.83
C PHE A 374 6.07 14.90 -5.89
N PHE A 375 5.58 14.27 -6.97
CA PHE A 375 5.57 12.81 -7.14
C PHE A 375 6.86 12.23 -7.71
N ARG A 376 7.89 13.06 -7.97
CA ARG A 376 9.22 12.54 -8.32
C ARG A 376 9.90 11.85 -7.13
N THR A 377 9.57 12.28 -5.92
CA THR A 377 10.01 11.63 -4.68
C THR A 377 9.06 10.49 -4.34
N ILE A 378 9.58 9.27 -4.18
CA ILE A 378 8.76 8.06 -3.99
C ILE A 378 7.96 8.12 -2.68
N SER A 379 8.53 8.63 -1.59
CA SER A 379 7.85 8.79 -0.30
C SER A 379 6.55 9.59 -0.40
N ASN A 380 6.50 10.60 -1.27
CA ASN A 380 5.35 11.49 -1.46
C ASN A 380 4.12 10.80 -2.07
N TRP A 381 4.28 9.65 -2.72
CA TRP A 381 3.14 8.83 -3.14
C TRP A 381 2.32 8.29 -1.98
N PHE A 382 2.95 8.20 -0.80
CA PHE A 382 2.35 7.66 0.42
C PHE A 382 2.17 8.71 1.50
N MET A 383 2.43 9.99 1.22
CA MET A 383 2.23 11.07 2.19
C MET A 383 0.75 11.15 2.56
N PRO A 384 0.37 10.99 3.84
CA PRO A 384 -0.99 11.31 4.28
C PRO A 384 -1.26 12.80 4.06
N PHE A 385 -2.48 13.15 3.70
CA PHE A 385 -2.85 14.55 3.58
C PHE A 385 -3.06 15.14 4.98
N TYR A 386 -2.48 16.30 5.24
CA TYR A 386 -2.73 17.09 6.45
C TYR A 386 -2.74 18.58 6.11
N PRO A 387 -3.57 19.40 6.80
CA PRO A 387 -3.77 20.81 6.43
C PRO A 387 -2.51 21.68 6.48
N ASP A 388 -1.56 21.36 7.35
CA ASP A 388 -0.34 22.15 7.55
C ASP A 388 0.83 21.73 6.63
N HIS A 389 0.55 20.96 5.57
CA HIS A 389 1.59 20.48 4.67
C HIS A 389 2.09 21.60 3.74
N GLU A 390 3.42 21.76 3.60
CA GLU A 390 4.07 22.84 2.80
C GLU A 390 3.58 22.98 1.34
N ALA A 391 3.18 21.88 0.70
CA ALA A 391 2.55 21.89 -0.63
C ALA A 391 1.30 22.78 -0.74
N ILE A 392 0.63 23.06 0.38
CA ILE A 392 -0.55 23.94 0.46
C ILE A 392 -0.11 25.42 0.49
N ASP A 393 1.13 25.73 0.87
CA ASP A 393 1.60 27.10 1.05
C ASP A 393 1.52 27.96 -0.21
N VAL A 394 1.57 27.31 -1.37
CA VAL A 394 1.43 27.97 -2.67
C VAL A 394 0.04 28.60 -2.83
N LEU A 395 -0.99 28.03 -2.20
CA LEU A 395 -2.37 28.51 -2.29
C LEU A 395 -2.59 29.79 -1.48
N PHE A 396 -1.89 29.98 -0.36
CA PHE A 396 -1.97 31.24 0.42
C PHE A 396 -1.49 32.46 -0.36
N ARG A 397 -0.66 32.26 -1.40
CA ARG A 397 -0.15 33.33 -2.26
C ARG A 397 -1.07 33.64 -3.44
N ASP A 398 -2.11 32.86 -3.66
CA ASP A 398 -3.08 33.05 -4.73
C ASP A 398 -4.12 34.10 -4.35
N GLU A 399 -4.44 35.01 -5.28
CA GLU A 399 -5.36 36.13 -5.03
C GLU A 399 -6.80 35.67 -4.72
N VAL A 400 -7.22 34.53 -5.28
CA VAL A 400 -8.59 34.00 -5.13
C VAL A 400 -8.62 32.97 -4.01
N LEU A 401 -7.67 32.03 -3.99
CA LEU A 401 -7.68 30.91 -3.04
C LEU A 401 -7.15 31.30 -1.66
N GLY A 402 -6.33 32.35 -1.55
CA GLY A 402 -5.62 32.67 -0.31
C GLY A 402 -6.52 32.89 0.90
N GLN A 403 -7.71 33.48 0.71
CA GLN A 403 -8.65 33.73 1.80
C GLN A 403 -9.38 32.46 2.30
N GLY A 404 -9.57 31.47 1.42
CA GLY A 404 -10.30 30.23 1.72
C GLY A 404 -9.39 29.00 1.84
N THR A 405 -8.07 29.19 1.91
CA THR A 405 -7.10 28.08 1.86
C THR A 405 -7.21 27.19 3.09
N ASN A 406 -7.45 27.75 4.27
CA ASN A 406 -7.58 26.98 5.51
C ASN A 406 -8.84 26.10 5.49
N GLU A 407 -9.98 26.67 5.10
CA GLU A 407 -11.25 25.97 4.98
C GLU A 407 -11.18 24.87 3.93
N LEU A 408 -10.54 25.16 2.79
CA LEU A 408 -10.28 24.18 1.75
C LEU A 408 -9.40 23.03 2.25
N ALA A 409 -8.30 23.33 2.94
CA ALA A 409 -7.39 22.33 3.47
C ALA A 409 -8.09 21.42 4.51
N GLU A 410 -8.89 22.02 5.39
CA GLU A 410 -9.69 21.27 6.38
C GLU A 410 -10.78 20.41 5.72
N ALA A 411 -11.48 20.94 4.71
CA ALA A 411 -12.47 20.20 3.94
C ALA A 411 -11.82 18.99 3.24
N LEU A 412 -10.68 19.20 2.58
CA LEU A 412 -9.93 18.12 1.94
C LEU A 412 -9.44 17.08 2.95
N TYR A 413 -8.97 17.51 4.12
CA TYR A 413 -8.56 16.60 5.18
C TYR A 413 -9.72 15.71 5.64
N LYS A 414 -10.87 16.30 5.95
CA LYS A 414 -12.08 15.59 6.40
C LYS A 414 -12.76 14.75 5.31
N THR A 415 -12.52 15.02 4.02
CA THR A 415 -13.16 14.29 2.92
C THR A 415 -12.69 12.82 2.87
N PRO A 416 -13.58 11.83 3.03
CA PRO A 416 -13.20 10.42 3.09
C PRO A 416 -13.03 9.79 1.70
N PHE A 417 -13.68 10.33 0.67
CA PHE A 417 -13.82 9.68 -0.65
C PHE A 417 -12.66 9.93 -1.63
N ILE A 418 -11.68 10.77 -1.27
CA ILE A 418 -10.50 11.08 -2.09
C ILE A 418 -9.27 10.54 -1.37
N CYS A 419 -8.38 9.81 -2.05
CA CYS A 419 -7.12 9.36 -1.44
C CYS A 419 -6.11 10.50 -1.27
N ASN A 420 -5.09 10.31 -0.42
CA ASN A 420 -4.19 11.39 -0.05
C ASN A 420 -3.39 11.92 -1.24
N SER A 421 -2.90 11.03 -2.10
CA SER A 421 -2.15 11.43 -3.30
C SER A 421 -3.03 12.21 -4.28
N ASP A 422 -4.32 11.91 -4.38
CA ASP A 422 -5.26 12.68 -5.21
C ASP A 422 -5.55 14.06 -4.57
N LYS A 423 -5.65 14.16 -3.23
CA LYS A 423 -5.75 15.45 -2.52
C LYS A 423 -4.55 16.36 -2.81
N PHE A 424 -3.32 15.83 -2.77
CA PHE A 424 -2.12 16.61 -3.18
C PHE A 424 -2.16 17.00 -4.65
N SER A 425 -2.60 16.10 -5.53
CA SER A 425 -2.73 16.38 -6.98
C SER A 425 -3.73 17.52 -7.22
N LEU A 426 -4.81 17.55 -6.46
CA LEU A 426 -5.80 18.62 -6.51
C LEU A 426 -5.20 19.96 -6.06
N VAL A 427 -4.61 20.01 -4.86
CA VAL A 427 -3.97 21.21 -4.30
C VAL A 427 -2.96 21.82 -5.27
N LEU A 428 -2.07 20.99 -5.82
CA LEU A 428 -1.04 21.44 -6.76
C LEU A 428 -1.62 21.94 -8.09
N ASN A 429 -2.79 21.45 -8.50
CA ASN A 429 -3.46 21.85 -9.73
C ASN A 429 -4.33 23.12 -9.55
N LEU A 430 -4.86 23.38 -8.36
CA LEU A 430 -5.80 24.49 -8.11
C LEU A 430 -5.23 25.86 -8.49
N GLN A 431 -3.94 26.12 -8.22
CA GLN A 431 -3.27 27.37 -8.61
C GLN A 431 -3.31 27.64 -10.13
N HIS A 432 -3.40 26.60 -10.95
CA HIS A 432 -3.39 26.69 -12.41
C HIS A 432 -4.78 26.88 -13.03
N LEU A 433 -5.84 26.81 -12.22
CA LEU A 433 -7.21 27.01 -12.71
C LEU A 433 -7.53 28.49 -12.95
N PRO A 434 -8.46 28.80 -13.89
CA PRO A 434 -9.02 30.15 -14.02
C PRO A 434 -9.76 30.60 -12.75
N SER A 435 -9.81 31.91 -12.49
CA SER A 435 -10.42 32.48 -11.28
C SER A 435 -11.86 32.03 -11.05
N SER A 436 -12.69 31.97 -12.09
CA SER A 436 -14.09 31.51 -11.96
C SER A 436 -14.20 30.06 -11.50
N GLN A 437 -13.27 29.20 -11.91
CA GLN A 437 -13.23 27.80 -11.46
C GLN A 437 -12.70 27.68 -10.02
N LYS A 438 -11.76 28.55 -9.63
CA LYS A 438 -11.25 28.63 -8.25
C LYS A 438 -12.36 29.01 -7.27
N GLU A 439 -13.13 30.05 -7.57
CA GLU A 439 -14.27 30.49 -6.75
C GLU A 439 -15.34 29.40 -6.64
N MET A 440 -15.65 28.74 -7.75
CA MET A 440 -16.59 27.61 -7.76
C MET A 440 -16.09 26.46 -6.87
N MET A 441 -14.80 26.11 -6.96
CA MET A 441 -14.22 25.04 -6.14
C MET A 441 -14.28 25.37 -4.64
N LEU A 442 -13.92 26.60 -4.24
CA LEU A 442 -14.03 27.02 -2.85
C LEU A 442 -15.46 26.85 -2.32
N LYS A 443 -16.45 27.31 -3.10
CA LYS A 443 -17.87 27.18 -2.73
C LYS A 443 -18.30 25.73 -2.59
N VAL A 444 -17.90 24.85 -3.52
CA VAL A 444 -18.22 23.41 -3.46
C VAL A 444 -17.61 22.76 -2.22
N PHE A 445 -16.35 23.06 -1.89
CA PHE A 445 -15.70 22.49 -0.71
C PHE A 445 -16.28 23.02 0.60
N SER A 446 -16.68 24.30 0.66
CA SER A 446 -17.40 24.83 1.82
C SER A 446 -18.74 24.11 2.03
N MET A 447 -19.51 23.89 0.97
CA MET A 447 -20.77 23.14 1.04
C MET A 447 -20.56 21.68 1.47
N GLU A 448 -19.50 21.03 0.97
CA GLU A 448 -19.14 19.66 1.35
C GLU A 448 -18.76 19.59 2.85
N LEU A 449 -17.97 20.56 3.33
CA LEU A 449 -17.59 20.64 4.74
C LEU A 449 -18.83 20.79 5.65
N GLU A 450 -19.75 21.69 5.30
CA GLU A 450 -21.02 21.84 6.01
C GLU A 450 -21.85 20.56 5.99
N GLY A 451 -21.92 19.88 4.83
CA GLY A 451 -22.61 18.59 4.70
C GLY A 451 -22.01 17.50 5.59
N LEU A 452 -20.69 17.40 5.64
CA LEU A 452 -19.97 16.45 6.50
C LEU A 452 -20.20 16.73 7.99
N GLU A 453 -20.24 17.99 8.40
CA GLU A 453 -20.52 18.39 9.78
C GLU A 453 -21.96 18.06 10.18
N GLN A 454 -22.93 18.32 9.29
CA GLN A 454 -24.33 17.93 9.50
C GLN A 454 -24.53 16.42 9.58
N MET A 455 -23.79 15.64 8.77
CA MET A 455 -23.82 14.18 8.86
C MET A 455 -23.26 13.70 10.20
N LYS A 456 -22.19 14.32 10.69
CA LYS A 456 -21.56 13.97 11.97
C LYS A 456 -22.47 14.27 13.18
N ASP A 457 -23.29 15.32 13.10
CA ASP A 457 -24.24 15.65 14.17
C ASP A 457 -25.50 14.75 14.15
N ASN A 458 -25.90 14.26 12.97
CA ASN A 458 -27.06 13.36 12.82
C ASN A 458 -26.70 11.88 13.01
N GLU A 459 -25.50 11.46 12.61
CA GLU A 459 -24.90 10.18 12.92
C GLU A 459 -24.12 10.33 14.23
N ILE A 460 -24.76 10.09 15.38
CA ILE A 460 -24.05 9.86 16.65
C ILE A 460 -23.21 8.58 16.47
N ASP A 461 -22.03 8.72 15.87
CA ASP A 461 -20.94 7.76 15.63
C ASP A 461 -21.28 6.28 15.98
N LEU A 462 -22.22 5.68 15.26
CA LEU A 462 -22.75 4.34 15.57
C LEU A 462 -21.78 3.22 15.16
N ASP A 463 -20.85 3.50 14.25
CA ASP A 463 -19.86 2.54 13.74
C ASP A 463 -18.43 2.97 14.14
N PRO A 464 -17.84 2.35 15.18
CA PRO A 464 -16.49 2.67 15.63
C PRO A 464 -15.40 2.34 14.60
N THR A 465 -15.72 1.62 13.53
CA THR A 465 -14.76 1.21 12.48
C THR A 465 -14.72 2.16 11.28
N LYS A 466 -15.57 3.22 11.26
CA LYS A 466 -15.65 4.17 10.15
C LYS A 466 -14.32 4.88 9.87
N GLY A 467 -13.62 5.32 10.92
CA GLY A 467 -12.28 5.92 10.82
C GLY A 467 -11.25 4.94 10.24
N PHE A 468 -11.16 3.75 10.84
CA PHE A 468 -10.31 2.65 10.37
C PHE A 468 -10.51 2.34 8.89
N LYS A 469 -11.78 2.15 8.48
CA LYS A 469 -12.15 1.85 7.10
C LYS A 469 -11.71 2.97 6.15
N THR A 470 -11.89 4.23 6.54
CA THR A 470 -11.52 5.39 5.70
C THR A 470 -10.02 5.44 5.48
N ASN A 471 -9.23 5.38 6.56
CA ASN A 471 -7.78 5.51 6.50
C ASN A 471 -7.12 4.34 5.75
N VAL A 472 -7.60 3.11 5.97
CA VAL A 472 -7.17 1.93 5.21
C VAL A 472 -7.52 2.06 3.73
N THR A 473 -8.75 2.50 3.41
CA THR A 473 -9.18 2.67 2.01
C THR A 473 -8.31 3.67 1.28
N GLN A 474 -8.08 4.86 1.86
CA GLN A 474 -7.26 5.89 1.25
C GLN A 474 -5.82 5.43 1.04
N TYR A 475 -5.24 4.73 2.02
CA TYR A 475 -3.88 4.20 1.87
C TYR A 475 -3.78 3.09 0.80
N LEU A 476 -4.74 2.17 0.73
CA LEU A 476 -4.78 1.15 -0.32
C LEU A 476 -4.96 1.78 -1.71
N GLN A 477 -5.77 2.82 -1.80
CA GLN A 477 -5.91 3.62 -3.01
C GLN A 477 -4.59 4.30 -3.38
N ASP A 478 -3.87 4.93 -2.43
CA ASP A 478 -2.54 5.52 -2.66
C ASP A 478 -1.52 4.48 -3.18
N LEU A 479 -1.48 3.30 -2.55
CA LEU A 479 -0.70 2.16 -3.03
C LEU A 479 -1.08 1.79 -4.45
N TYR A 480 -2.38 1.70 -4.74
CA TYR A 480 -2.87 1.41 -6.10
C TYR A 480 -2.38 2.45 -7.12
N ARG A 481 -2.43 3.75 -6.81
CA ARG A 481 -1.86 4.81 -7.69
C ARG A 481 -0.39 4.56 -7.93
N PHE A 482 0.37 4.26 -6.89
CA PHE A 482 1.80 3.97 -7.02
C PHE A 482 2.07 2.79 -7.96
N PHE A 483 1.44 1.63 -7.74
CA PHE A 483 1.68 0.44 -8.58
C PHE A 483 1.17 0.59 -10.02
N LYS A 484 0.19 1.46 -10.29
CA LYS A 484 -0.41 1.61 -11.64
C LYS A 484 0.10 2.81 -12.43
N LEU A 485 0.45 3.90 -11.75
CA LEU A 485 0.75 5.19 -12.38
C LEU A 485 2.20 5.64 -12.22
N SER A 486 2.92 5.17 -11.19
CA SER A 486 4.31 5.59 -10.96
C SER A 486 5.18 5.38 -12.21
N PRO A 487 6.12 6.30 -12.50
CA PRO A 487 7.13 6.09 -13.55
C PRO A 487 7.89 4.76 -13.39
N ASN A 488 8.06 4.32 -12.14
CA ASN A 488 8.79 3.09 -11.78
C ASN A 488 7.90 1.86 -11.67
N LYS A 489 6.61 1.91 -12.06
CA LYS A 489 5.65 0.80 -11.89
C LYS A 489 6.11 -0.56 -12.44
N LYS A 490 6.96 -0.57 -13.47
CA LYS A 490 7.50 -1.82 -14.06
C LYS A 490 8.53 -2.52 -13.17
N GLU A 491 9.05 -1.82 -12.17
CA GLU A 491 10.04 -2.33 -11.22
C GLU A 491 9.41 -3.08 -10.04
N PHE A 492 8.08 -2.98 -9.91
CA PHE A 492 7.31 -3.56 -8.83
C PHE A 492 6.34 -4.61 -9.37
N ASP A 493 6.19 -5.69 -8.61
CA ASP A 493 5.10 -6.64 -8.85
C ASP A 493 3.78 -6.02 -8.38
N ASP A 494 2.77 -6.04 -9.25
CA ASP A 494 1.45 -5.48 -8.97
C ASP A 494 0.67 -6.38 -7.99
N VAL A 495 0.69 -6.01 -6.71
CA VAL A 495 0.01 -6.73 -5.62
C VAL A 495 -1.52 -6.73 -5.77
N PHE A 496 -2.08 -5.85 -6.60
CA PHE A 496 -3.52 -5.75 -6.84
C PHE A 496 -4.00 -6.58 -8.04
N ARG A 497 -3.10 -7.27 -8.76
CA ARG A 497 -3.46 -8.00 -9.98
C ARG A 497 -4.36 -9.22 -9.76
N SER A 498 -4.33 -9.84 -8.57
CA SER A 498 -5.04 -11.11 -8.30
C SER A 498 -5.92 -11.08 -7.04
N THR A 499 -6.37 -9.91 -6.60
CA THR A 499 -7.06 -9.71 -5.30
C THR A 499 -8.33 -10.54 -5.11
N LEU A 500 -8.93 -11.09 -6.16
CA LEU A 500 -10.08 -12.01 -6.05
C LEU A 500 -9.73 -13.37 -5.42
N GLY A 501 -8.44 -13.68 -5.25
CA GLY A 501 -7.98 -14.96 -4.69
C GLY A 501 -7.83 -15.02 -3.17
N PHE A 502 -8.16 -13.96 -2.42
CA PHE A 502 -7.95 -13.91 -0.96
C PHE A 502 -8.62 -15.07 -0.22
N ASN A 503 -9.84 -15.45 -0.63
CA ASN A 503 -10.60 -16.57 -0.07
C ASN A 503 -9.90 -17.94 -0.19
N ARG A 504 -8.91 -18.07 -1.09
CA ARG A 504 -8.18 -19.33 -1.32
C ARG A 504 -6.80 -19.37 -0.65
N THR A 505 -6.47 -18.34 0.12
CA THR A 505 -5.16 -18.22 0.77
C THR A 505 -5.09 -19.03 2.05
N ASN A 506 -3.87 -19.45 2.41
CA ASN A 506 -3.63 -20.06 3.71
C ASN A 506 -4.00 -19.09 4.84
N LEU A 507 -3.71 -17.80 4.67
CA LEU A 507 -4.09 -16.75 5.63
C LEU A 507 -5.60 -16.73 5.91
N PHE A 508 -6.44 -16.74 4.87
CA PHE A 508 -7.89 -16.74 5.02
C PHE A 508 -8.36 -17.98 5.78
N SER A 509 -7.90 -19.16 5.35
CA SER A 509 -8.23 -20.43 6.01
C SER A 509 -7.72 -20.52 7.45
N MET A 510 -6.68 -19.76 7.79
CA MET A 510 -6.08 -19.76 9.12
C MET A 510 -6.90 -18.92 10.10
N VAL A 511 -7.39 -17.76 9.65
CA VAL A 511 -7.95 -16.72 10.53
C VAL A 511 -9.48 -16.63 10.47
N LEU A 512 -10.09 -16.84 9.31
CA LEU A 512 -11.52 -16.58 9.07
C LEU A 512 -12.27 -17.90 8.86
N LYS A 513 -12.50 -18.64 9.97
CA LYS A 513 -13.12 -19.97 9.96
C LYS A 513 -14.59 -20.00 10.37
N ASP A 514 -15.12 -18.89 10.90
CA ASP A 514 -16.50 -18.83 11.36
C ASP A 514 -17.48 -18.59 10.20
N SER A 515 -18.70 -19.12 10.38
CA SER A 515 -19.77 -19.08 9.38
C SER A 515 -20.14 -17.63 8.99
N ASP A 516 -20.18 -16.72 9.96
CA ASP A 516 -20.53 -15.31 9.74
C ASP A 516 -19.52 -14.61 8.84
N SER A 517 -18.21 -14.80 9.09
CA SER A 517 -17.14 -14.31 8.23
C SER A 517 -17.27 -14.81 6.80
N ILE A 518 -17.42 -16.14 6.63
CA ILE A 518 -17.49 -16.76 5.30
C ILE A 518 -18.72 -16.26 4.55
N SER A 519 -19.89 -16.19 5.20
CA SER A 519 -21.12 -15.65 4.61
C SER A 519 -20.94 -14.20 4.17
N THR A 520 -20.32 -13.36 5.00
CA THR A 520 -20.08 -11.94 4.68
C THR A 520 -19.27 -11.79 3.39
N PHE A 521 -18.20 -12.58 3.23
CA PHE A 521 -17.41 -12.55 2.00
C PHE A 521 -18.16 -13.16 0.81
N ALA A 522 -18.89 -14.25 1.00
CA ALA A 522 -19.68 -14.88 -0.06
C ALA A 522 -20.75 -13.93 -0.61
N ASP A 523 -21.50 -13.27 0.27
CA ASP A 523 -22.52 -12.28 -0.08
C ASP A 523 -21.90 -11.07 -0.77
N TYR A 524 -20.74 -10.60 -0.29
CA TYR A 524 -19.99 -9.53 -0.94
C TYR A 524 -19.60 -9.90 -2.38
N TYR A 525 -18.99 -11.07 -2.58
CA TYR A 525 -18.59 -11.54 -3.91
C TYR A 525 -19.81 -11.72 -4.82
N PHE A 526 -20.92 -12.28 -4.30
CA PHE A 526 -22.16 -12.44 -5.05
C PHE A 526 -22.73 -11.09 -5.51
N GLY A 527 -22.80 -10.10 -4.59
CA GLY A 527 -23.28 -8.76 -4.88
C GLY A 527 -22.41 -7.96 -5.86
N LYS A 528 -21.17 -8.37 -6.09
CA LYS A 528 -20.22 -7.76 -7.04
C LYS A 528 -20.03 -8.57 -8.34
N ASP A 529 -20.89 -9.56 -8.57
CA ASP A 529 -20.88 -10.47 -9.72
C ASP A 529 -19.65 -11.40 -9.80
N PHE A 530 -18.96 -11.64 -8.68
CA PHE A 530 -17.87 -12.62 -8.56
C PHE A 530 -18.43 -13.99 -8.18
N TYR A 531 -19.25 -14.55 -9.06
CA TYR A 531 -20.01 -15.76 -8.76
C TYR A 531 -19.13 -16.99 -8.50
N ASN A 532 -17.94 -17.09 -9.09
CA ASN A 532 -17.03 -18.22 -8.87
C ASN A 532 -16.42 -18.20 -7.46
N GLU A 533 -16.07 -16.99 -7.00
CA GLU A 533 -15.51 -16.73 -5.68
C GLU A 533 -16.57 -16.93 -4.59
N ALA A 534 -17.79 -16.43 -4.82
CA ALA A 534 -18.94 -16.66 -3.95
C ALA A 534 -19.30 -18.15 -3.85
N LEU A 535 -19.40 -18.84 -5.00
CA LEU A 535 -19.71 -20.27 -5.05
C LEU A 535 -18.68 -21.12 -4.29
N TYR A 536 -17.38 -20.77 -4.40
CA TYR A 536 -16.34 -21.44 -3.64
C TYR A 536 -16.59 -21.35 -2.13
N LEU A 537 -16.90 -20.16 -1.63
CA LEU A 537 -17.17 -19.95 -0.19
C LEU A 537 -18.47 -20.63 0.27
N TYR A 538 -19.55 -20.55 -0.51
CA TYR A 538 -20.80 -21.24 -0.16
C TYR A 538 -20.62 -22.76 -0.11
N ASN A 539 -19.84 -23.35 -1.04
CA ASN A 539 -19.51 -24.77 -0.98
C ASN A 539 -18.66 -25.11 0.25
N GLU A 540 -17.70 -24.26 0.61
CA GLU A 540 -16.89 -24.45 1.82
C GLU A 540 -17.74 -24.44 3.10
N MET A 541 -18.78 -23.59 3.17
CA MET A 541 -19.75 -23.61 4.28
C MET A 541 -20.51 -24.94 4.35
N ILE A 542 -21.01 -25.42 3.20
CA ILE A 542 -21.77 -26.68 3.10
C ILE A 542 -20.89 -27.88 3.49
N GLU A 543 -19.66 -27.95 2.96
CA GLU A 543 -18.75 -29.07 3.21
C GLU A 543 -18.31 -29.16 4.69
N ASN A 544 -18.18 -28.01 5.36
CA ASN A 544 -17.77 -27.94 6.76
C ASN A 544 -18.94 -27.95 7.76
N ASN A 545 -20.20 -28.07 7.30
CA ASN A 545 -21.42 -27.93 8.13
C ASN A 545 -21.42 -26.65 9.00
N LEU A 546 -20.95 -25.53 8.44
CA LEU A 546 -20.91 -24.23 9.09
C LEU A 546 -22.24 -23.48 9.00
#